data_AF-A0A9D5EQA4-F1
#
_entry.id   AF-A0A9D5EQA4-F1
#
_cell.length_a   1.000
_cell.length_b   1.000
_cell.length_c   1.000
_cell.angle_alpha   90.00
_cell.angle_beta   90.00
_cell.angle_gamma   90.00
#
_symmetry.space_group_name_H-M   'P 1'
#
loop_
_entity.id
_entity.type
_entity.pdbx_description
1 polymer ?
#
loop_
_entity_poly.entity_id
_entity_poly.type
_entity_poly.pdbx_seq_one_letter_code
_entity_poly.pdbx_strand_id
1 'polypeptide(L)'
;MLCRVAAAWRPRGSGHRGLTPLGLLGSHGRSVSTIPQADARRANRPPVYCSLCSLVPQRRRHTIRRGTPANRRQAREARRGDAGTVRPRKPRQEEPVITTPKTTIDVSPEAPTTLKADWLVVGICADGALTGPAAAIDAATAGLLTRLRESGDITGKHLELVPVLSPTGLAATRLLVVGLGKPEAATRATIHDAAAAAARHITGKQVGTIAFVVPSPEHTLAAGVGLAQGCQGPGVRKTAPTRFAPERLLLLGGDAAALPRVLAEAQGLWLARELVNAPPCDLYPETFAVAAAESGRISGFDVEIWDESRLAAERMGSLLGVAQGSHRPARLALLRYNGNPGGPTLGLVGKGVTFDSGGLSLKPTDGMVDMKCDMAGAAAVLGGVQAIAAQKLKVNVLGILALVENMPSGNAVKLGDVLTARNGKTIEVLNTDAEGRLILADALCYASEQTGFLVNFATLTGACLVALGTETSGLMTNNDAWGEQILGAIRTAGERAWKLPMDASYDGLIKSKVADMRNTGGGRWGGAIAGGKFLEQFVGEAKWVHMDIAGPAWADSDTAALDAGGTGCMVRSIVEMALAFSM
;
A
#
# COMPACT_ATOMS: atom_id res chain seq x y z
N MET A 1 -55.97 26.95 -32.89
CA MET A 1 -56.28 25.62 -32.32
C MET A 1 -55.08 25.21 -31.47
N LEU A 2 -54.95 25.67 -30.21
CA LEU A 2 -55.48 25.07 -28.95
C LEU A 2 -55.03 23.60 -28.81
N CYS A 3 -54.24 23.19 -27.81
CA CYS A 3 -54.41 23.46 -26.37
C CYS A 3 -53.09 23.72 -25.60
N ARG A 4 -53.17 24.72 -24.70
CA ARG A 4 -52.42 24.86 -23.43
C ARG A 4 -53.10 23.99 -22.35
N VAL A 5 -52.44 23.76 -21.22
CA VAL A 5 -52.89 24.23 -19.87
C VAL A 5 -51.76 23.99 -18.85
N ALA A 6 -51.50 25.04 -18.07
CA ALA A 6 -50.79 25.07 -16.80
C ALA A 6 -51.75 25.60 -15.73
N ALA A 7 -51.60 25.17 -14.47
CA ALA A 7 -51.91 25.87 -13.20
C ALA A 7 -51.92 24.82 -12.05
N ALA A 8 -51.08 24.90 -11.01
CA ALA A 8 -51.10 25.83 -9.87
C ALA A 8 -52.34 25.69 -8.98
N TRP A 9 -52.16 25.27 -7.71
CA TRP A 9 -53.03 25.68 -6.59
C TRP A 9 -52.30 25.63 -5.24
N ARG A 10 -52.53 26.67 -4.43
CA ARG A 10 -51.99 26.95 -3.08
C ARG A 10 -53.10 26.71 -2.01
N PRO A 11 -52.79 26.80 -0.70
CA PRO A 11 -53.53 26.16 0.39
C PRO A 11 -54.65 27.01 1.01
N ARG A 12 -55.47 26.39 1.87
CA ARG A 12 -56.37 27.07 2.83
C ARG A 12 -56.20 26.47 4.23
N GLY A 13 -56.19 27.35 5.24
CA GLY A 13 -56.16 27.01 6.66
C GLY A 13 -57.40 27.47 7.42
N SER A 14 -57.20 27.68 8.74
CA SER A 14 -58.11 28.07 9.85
C SER A 14 -58.64 26.88 10.65
N GLY A 15 -58.67 26.83 11.99
CA GLY A 15 -58.32 27.70 13.12
C GLY A 15 -59.00 27.11 14.38
N HIS A 16 -58.37 26.92 15.56
CA HIS A 16 -58.47 27.76 16.79
C HIS A 16 -57.86 26.96 17.98
N ARG A 17 -56.86 27.49 18.71
CA ARG A 17 -56.87 28.20 20.03
C ARG A 17 -56.98 27.34 21.33
N GLY A 18 -56.01 27.53 22.24
CA GLY A 18 -56.03 27.19 23.68
C GLY A 18 -54.64 26.75 24.21
N LEU A 19 -53.76 27.66 24.66
CA LEU A 19 -53.47 28.06 26.06
C LEU A 19 -52.82 26.98 26.97
N THR A 20 -51.64 27.33 27.51
CA THR A 20 -50.65 26.68 28.41
C THR A 20 -51.07 26.62 29.91
N PRO A 21 -50.25 26.26 30.95
CA PRO A 21 -49.07 25.35 31.17
C PRO A 21 -49.21 24.47 32.49
N LEU A 22 -48.09 23.87 32.98
CA LEU A 22 -47.85 23.10 34.24
C LEU A 22 -48.31 21.62 34.23
N GLY A 23 -47.65 20.62 34.84
CA GLY A 23 -46.45 20.54 35.67
C GLY A 23 -46.39 19.15 36.34
N LEU A 24 -45.18 18.57 36.42
CA LEU A 24 -44.58 17.79 37.53
C LEU A 24 -45.22 16.49 38.10
N LEU A 25 -44.29 15.53 38.33
CA LEU A 25 -44.26 14.42 39.33
C LEU A 25 -45.12 13.18 39.02
N GLY A 26 -44.69 11.93 39.21
CA GLY A 26 -43.51 11.27 39.80
C GLY A 26 -43.82 9.76 39.75
N SER A 27 -42.87 8.89 39.39
CA SER A 27 -41.89 8.22 40.27
C SER A 27 -42.26 6.79 40.65
N HIS A 28 -41.22 5.98 40.90
CA HIS A 28 -41.12 4.59 41.43
C HIS A 28 -40.85 3.50 40.37
N GLY A 29 -39.75 2.74 40.42
CA GLY A 29 -38.64 2.73 41.37
C GLY A 29 -37.68 1.53 41.18
N ARG A 30 -36.38 1.83 41.27
CA ARG A 30 -35.26 1.14 41.95
C ARG A 30 -34.97 -0.36 41.70
N SER A 31 -33.68 -0.63 41.38
CA SER A 31 -32.73 -1.14 42.40
C SER A 31 -31.27 -0.81 42.07
N VAL A 32 -30.59 -0.16 43.02
CA VAL A 32 -29.14 0.06 43.10
C VAL A 32 -28.63 -0.83 44.23
N SER A 33 -27.49 -1.51 44.05
CA SER A 33 -26.76 -2.18 45.13
C SER A 33 -25.42 -1.49 45.38
N THR A 34 -25.19 -1.23 46.66
CA THR A 34 -24.17 -0.42 47.32
C THR A 34 -22.84 -1.14 47.56
N ILE A 35 -21.77 -0.34 47.60
CA ILE A 35 -20.42 -0.62 48.14
C ILE A 35 -20.48 -0.70 49.69
N PRO A 36 -19.50 -1.34 50.35
CA PRO A 36 -18.81 -0.62 51.41
C PRO A 36 -17.26 -0.76 51.37
N GLN A 37 -16.58 0.38 51.49
CA GLN A 37 -15.19 0.47 51.97
C GLN A 37 -15.20 0.42 53.50
N ALA A 38 -14.17 -0.19 54.10
CA ALA A 38 -13.81 0.03 55.50
C ALA A 38 -12.28 0.05 55.69
N ASP A 39 -11.90 0.82 56.69
CA ASP A 39 -10.63 1.47 57.00
C ASP A 39 -9.36 0.64 57.26
N ALA A 40 -8.25 1.39 57.14
CA ALA A 40 -6.86 1.11 57.43
C ALA A 40 -6.54 0.70 58.89
N ARG A 41 -5.52 -0.17 59.07
CA ARG A 41 -4.61 -0.15 60.23
C ARG A 41 -3.17 -0.50 59.84
N ARG A 42 -2.23 0.36 60.28
CA ARG A 42 -0.77 0.19 60.30
C ARG A 42 -0.35 -0.75 61.44
N ALA A 43 0.66 -1.60 61.19
CA ALA A 43 1.73 -2.04 62.13
C ALA A 43 2.69 -2.96 61.34
N ASN A 44 3.92 -2.60 60.96
CA ASN A 44 5.18 -2.38 61.70
C ASN A 44 5.91 -3.69 62.17
N ARG A 45 7.19 -3.81 61.74
CA ARG A 45 8.31 -4.72 62.17
C ARG A 45 8.60 -5.99 61.35
N PRO A 46 9.84 -6.57 61.38
CA PRO A 46 11.13 -6.05 60.87
C PRO A 46 11.93 -7.15 60.07
N PRO A 47 13.15 -6.90 59.55
CA PRO A 47 13.95 -7.94 58.91
C PRO A 47 14.86 -8.67 59.91
N VAL A 48 15.02 -9.99 59.73
CA VAL A 48 15.95 -10.82 60.51
C VAL A 48 17.13 -11.23 59.62
N TYR A 49 18.34 -10.93 60.10
CA TYR A 49 19.65 -11.36 59.61
C TYR A 49 20.16 -12.55 60.46
N CYS A 50 20.83 -13.53 59.85
CA CYS A 50 21.91 -14.36 60.44
C CYS A 50 22.57 -15.16 59.29
N SER A 51 23.78 -14.85 58.78
CA SER A 51 25.15 -15.03 59.30
C SER A 51 25.59 -16.49 59.55
N LEU A 52 26.53 -16.99 58.73
CA LEU A 52 27.68 -17.80 59.17
C LEU A 52 28.82 -17.75 58.13
N CYS A 53 29.95 -17.18 58.58
CA CYS A 53 31.38 -17.54 58.41
C CYS A 53 31.82 -18.43 57.21
N SER A 54 33.00 -18.30 56.60
CA SER A 54 34.24 -17.54 56.85
C SER A 54 35.30 -17.97 55.82
N LEU A 55 36.19 -17.06 55.41
CA LEU A 55 37.66 -17.20 55.30
C LEU A 55 38.24 -16.32 54.17
N VAL A 56 39.09 -15.38 54.60
CA VAL A 56 40.03 -14.57 53.82
C VAL A 56 41.43 -15.14 54.09
N PRO A 57 42.42 -14.96 53.20
CA PRO A 57 43.53 -14.10 53.65
C PRO A 57 44.01 -13.06 52.61
N GLN A 58 44.53 -11.99 53.19
CA GLN A 58 45.02 -10.73 52.65
C GLN A 58 46.39 -10.81 51.96
N ARG A 59 46.74 -9.73 51.23
CA ARG A 59 48.02 -8.96 51.23
C ARG A 59 47.91 -7.83 50.20
N ARG A 60 48.46 -6.61 50.31
CA ARG A 60 49.04 -5.76 51.36
C ARG A 60 49.07 -4.34 50.75
N ARG A 61 48.82 -3.30 51.56
CA ARG A 61 48.94 -1.87 51.19
C ARG A 61 50.38 -1.36 51.33
N HIS A 62 50.76 -0.32 50.58
CA HIS A 62 51.74 0.72 50.99
C HIS A 62 51.48 2.01 50.18
N THR A 63 50.88 3.04 50.80
CA THR A 63 51.46 4.24 51.45
C THR A 63 51.75 5.43 50.51
N ILE A 64 51.12 6.56 50.82
CA ILE A 64 51.28 7.89 50.22
C ILE A 64 52.08 8.77 51.21
N ARG A 65 53.07 9.55 50.74
CA ARG A 65 53.37 10.91 51.26
C ARG A 65 54.23 11.75 50.30
N ARG A 66 54.12 13.08 50.47
CA ARG A 66 54.29 14.21 49.54
C ARG A 66 55.67 14.93 49.56
N GLY A 67 55.93 15.74 48.51
CA GLY A 67 56.81 16.94 48.45
C GLY A 67 57.42 17.10 47.03
N THR A 68 57.55 18.23 46.33
CA THR A 68 57.36 19.70 46.50
C THR A 68 57.31 20.35 45.09
N PRO A 69 56.92 21.65 44.93
CA PRO A 69 56.49 22.22 43.65
C PRO A 69 57.56 23.06 42.93
N ALA A 70 58.16 22.52 41.88
CA ALA A 70 58.81 23.30 40.83
C ALA A 70 59.01 22.40 39.60
N ASN A 71 58.84 22.95 38.39
CA ASN A 71 59.16 22.30 37.11
C ASN A 71 58.28 21.15 36.61
N ARG A 72 56.97 21.36 36.47
CA ARG A 72 56.18 20.69 35.38
C ARG A 72 55.11 21.61 34.77
N ARG A 73 55.51 22.84 34.40
CA ARG A 73 54.73 23.68 33.46
C ARG A 73 55.13 23.48 31.98
N GLN A 74 56.11 22.61 31.69
CA GLN A 74 56.49 22.23 30.32
C GLN A 74 56.09 20.80 29.91
N ALA A 75 55.34 20.08 30.75
CA ALA A 75 54.86 18.72 30.46
C ALA A 75 53.33 18.63 30.32
N ARG A 76 52.66 19.75 30.06
CA ARG A 76 51.19 19.83 29.87
C ARG A 76 50.75 20.30 28.49
N GLU A 77 51.67 20.56 27.56
CA GLU A 77 51.36 20.92 26.17
C GLU A 77 51.70 19.83 25.13
N ALA A 78 52.30 18.70 25.54
CA ALA A 78 52.65 17.59 24.64
C ALA A 78 51.78 16.33 24.81
N ARG A 79 50.59 16.44 25.41
CA ARG A 79 49.61 15.33 25.55
C ARG A 79 48.15 15.80 25.42
N ARG A 80 47.89 16.64 24.41
CA ARG A 80 46.54 16.99 23.92
C ARG A 80 46.42 16.76 22.41
N GLY A 81 46.85 15.58 21.98
CA GLY A 81 46.77 15.17 20.58
C GLY A 81 46.75 13.66 20.49
N ASP A 82 45.67 13.04 20.98
CA ASP A 82 45.07 11.82 20.40
C ASP A 82 43.75 11.52 21.14
N ALA A 83 42.77 12.42 20.98
CA ALA A 83 41.39 12.08 21.29
C ALA A 83 40.85 11.35 20.07
N GLY A 84 40.62 10.04 20.22
CA GLY A 84 40.32 9.10 19.16
C GLY A 84 39.33 9.65 18.13
N THR A 85 39.80 9.72 16.89
CA THR A 85 38.92 9.79 15.73
C THR A 85 38.16 8.47 15.67
N VAL A 86 36.96 8.44 16.24
CA VAL A 86 35.95 7.46 15.86
C VAL A 86 35.64 7.77 14.40
N ARG A 87 36.34 7.10 13.49
CA ARG A 87 35.92 7.05 12.08
C ARG A 87 34.45 6.64 12.11
N PRO A 88 33.53 7.38 11.47
CA PRO A 88 32.18 6.88 11.32
C PRO A 88 32.32 5.50 10.67
N ARG A 89 31.81 4.46 11.33
CA ARG A 89 31.62 3.16 10.67
C ARG A 89 30.83 3.51 9.42
N LYS A 90 31.40 3.24 8.23
CA LYS A 90 30.59 3.23 7.01
C LYS A 90 29.35 2.41 7.35
N PRO A 91 28.12 2.96 7.21
CA PRO A 91 26.95 2.15 7.36
C PRO A 91 27.16 0.92 6.48
N ARG A 92 26.98 -0.28 7.03
CA ARG A 92 26.86 -1.45 6.19
C ARG A 92 25.72 -1.11 5.22
N GLN A 93 26.05 -0.86 3.97
CA GLN A 93 25.09 -0.93 2.89
C GLN A 93 24.76 -2.43 2.78
N GLU A 94 23.94 -2.92 3.70
CA GLU A 94 23.17 -4.12 3.44
C GLU A 94 22.20 -3.66 2.34
N GLU A 95 22.53 -4.01 1.09
CA GLU A 95 21.66 -3.80 -0.05
C GLU A 95 20.25 -4.27 0.32
N PRO A 96 19.18 -3.52 -0.02
CA PRO A 96 17.84 -3.99 0.23
C PRO A 96 17.66 -5.33 -0.48
N VAL A 97 17.68 -6.41 0.29
CA VAL A 97 17.45 -7.75 -0.22
C VAL A 97 15.97 -7.82 -0.57
N ILE A 98 15.65 -7.72 -1.86
CA ILE A 98 14.32 -8.05 -2.37
C ILE A 98 14.10 -9.53 -2.06
N THR A 99 13.19 -9.81 -1.13
CA THR A 99 12.92 -11.16 -0.62
C THR A 99 11.82 -11.84 -1.43
N THR A 100 12.08 -12.10 -2.71
CA THR A 100 11.14 -12.91 -3.51
C THR A 100 11.05 -14.32 -2.92
N PRO A 101 9.86 -14.82 -2.55
CA PRO A 101 9.69 -16.17 -2.04
C PRO A 101 10.18 -17.19 -3.05
N LYS A 102 10.84 -18.27 -2.60
CA LYS A 102 11.27 -19.39 -3.45
C LYS A 102 10.11 -20.34 -3.82
N THR A 103 8.89 -19.84 -3.86
CA THR A 103 7.68 -20.61 -4.17
C THR A 103 7.55 -20.79 -5.67
N THR A 104 7.37 -22.03 -6.15
CA THR A 104 7.02 -22.26 -7.55
C THR A 104 5.50 -22.19 -7.73
N ILE A 105 5.05 -21.66 -8.86
CA ILE A 105 3.63 -21.63 -9.25
C ILE A 105 3.52 -22.37 -10.58
N ASP A 106 2.66 -23.37 -10.64
CA ASP A 106 2.45 -24.19 -11.84
C ASP A 106 0.96 -24.44 -12.07
N VAL A 107 0.59 -24.67 -13.34
CA VAL A 107 -0.72 -25.22 -13.72
C VAL A 107 -0.58 -26.74 -13.85
N SER A 108 -1.47 -27.50 -13.20
CA SER A 108 -1.45 -28.96 -13.25
C SER A 108 -2.71 -29.52 -13.90
N PRO A 109 -2.58 -30.49 -14.83
CA PRO A 109 -3.72 -31.21 -15.40
C PRO A 109 -4.20 -32.37 -14.51
N GLU A 110 -3.52 -32.63 -13.38
CA GLU A 110 -3.87 -33.74 -12.50
C GLU A 110 -5.24 -33.55 -11.84
N ALA A 111 -5.96 -34.66 -11.67
CA ALA A 111 -7.28 -34.64 -11.05
C ALA A 111 -7.17 -34.24 -9.56
N PRO A 112 -8.07 -33.38 -9.04
CA PRO A 112 -8.05 -32.96 -7.64
C PRO A 112 -8.09 -34.12 -6.64
N THR A 113 -8.68 -35.26 -7.01
CA THR A 113 -8.85 -36.43 -6.14
C THR A 113 -7.59 -37.27 -5.97
N THR A 114 -6.70 -37.29 -6.98
CA THR A 114 -5.48 -38.10 -6.99
C THR A 114 -4.21 -37.31 -6.65
N LEU A 115 -4.29 -35.98 -6.70
CA LEU A 115 -3.17 -35.09 -6.43
C LEU A 115 -2.67 -35.22 -4.99
N LYS A 116 -1.38 -35.48 -4.84
CA LYS A 116 -0.67 -35.40 -3.56
C LYS A 116 -0.31 -33.95 -3.25
N ALA A 117 -0.99 -33.36 -2.28
CA ALA A 117 -0.72 -32.02 -1.76
C ALA A 117 -0.98 -31.98 -0.25
N ASP A 118 -0.35 -31.05 0.46
CA ASP A 118 -0.61 -30.86 1.89
C ASP A 118 -1.99 -30.26 2.14
N TRP A 119 -2.42 -29.40 1.21
CA TRP A 119 -3.73 -28.77 1.16
C TRP A 119 -4.27 -28.76 -0.26
N LEU A 120 -5.48 -29.29 -0.44
CA LEU A 120 -6.32 -29.05 -1.60
C LEU A 120 -7.35 -27.97 -1.23
N VAL A 121 -7.50 -26.95 -2.06
CA VAL A 121 -8.45 -25.86 -1.88
C VAL A 121 -9.51 -25.94 -2.96
N VAL A 122 -10.79 -25.95 -2.55
CA VAL A 122 -11.93 -25.98 -3.48
C VAL A 122 -12.89 -24.84 -3.17
N GLY A 123 -13.27 -24.10 -4.21
CA GLY A 123 -14.29 -23.07 -4.13
C GLY A 123 -15.70 -23.67 -4.24
N ILE A 124 -16.64 -23.20 -3.43
CA ILE A 124 -18.07 -23.52 -3.54
C ILE A 124 -18.89 -22.22 -3.60
N CYS A 125 -19.93 -22.21 -4.45
CA CYS A 125 -20.88 -21.12 -4.47
C CYS A 125 -21.99 -21.32 -3.43
N ALA A 126 -22.58 -20.22 -2.97
CA ALA A 126 -23.81 -20.20 -2.21
C ALA A 126 -24.97 -20.62 -3.11
N ASP A 127 -25.88 -21.43 -2.58
CA ASP A 127 -27.06 -21.96 -3.25
C ASP A 127 -26.73 -22.85 -4.49
N GLY A 128 -27.56 -23.87 -4.76
CA GLY A 128 -27.41 -24.74 -5.93
C GLY A 128 -26.58 -26.01 -5.73
N ALA A 129 -26.58 -26.90 -6.72
CA ALA A 129 -25.86 -28.18 -6.65
C ALA A 129 -24.34 -27.99 -6.66
N LEU A 130 -23.59 -28.91 -6.02
CA LEU A 130 -22.16 -28.98 -6.26
C LEU A 130 -21.95 -29.36 -7.73
N THR A 131 -21.07 -28.65 -8.42
CA THR A 131 -20.79 -28.87 -9.84
C THR A 131 -19.29 -28.99 -10.09
N GLY A 132 -18.95 -29.54 -11.26
CA GLY A 132 -17.57 -29.62 -11.74
C GLY A 132 -16.62 -30.30 -10.73
N PRO A 133 -15.43 -29.72 -10.49
CA PRO A 133 -14.46 -30.28 -9.55
C PRO A 133 -14.96 -30.48 -8.11
N ALA A 134 -15.86 -29.62 -7.62
CA ALA A 134 -16.43 -29.76 -6.28
C ALA A 134 -17.31 -31.00 -6.17
N ALA A 135 -18.09 -31.31 -7.21
CA ALA A 135 -18.88 -32.55 -7.27
C ALA A 135 -18.00 -33.80 -7.35
N ALA A 136 -16.89 -33.74 -8.09
CA ALA A 136 -15.93 -34.84 -8.18
C ALA A 136 -15.25 -35.12 -6.82
N ILE A 137 -14.87 -34.07 -6.10
CA ILE A 137 -14.35 -34.17 -4.73
C ILE A 137 -15.41 -34.75 -3.79
N ASP A 138 -16.66 -34.29 -3.89
CA ASP A 138 -17.76 -34.79 -3.07
C ASP A 138 -17.99 -36.30 -3.30
N ALA A 139 -18.04 -36.73 -4.57
CA ALA A 139 -18.19 -38.15 -4.91
C ALA A 139 -17.04 -39.01 -4.37
N ALA A 140 -15.79 -38.55 -4.53
CA ALA A 140 -14.61 -39.27 -4.02
C ALA A 140 -14.57 -39.35 -2.50
N THR A 141 -15.13 -38.35 -1.81
CA THR A 141 -15.23 -38.28 -0.34
C THR A 141 -16.54 -38.84 0.20
N ALA A 142 -17.21 -39.66 -0.60
CA ALA A 142 -18.48 -40.32 -0.28
C ALA A 142 -19.58 -39.35 0.19
N GLY A 143 -19.71 -38.17 -0.43
CA GLY A 143 -20.75 -37.17 -0.14
C GLY A 143 -20.43 -36.21 1.01
N LEU A 144 -19.15 -36.00 1.33
CA LEU A 144 -18.73 -35.17 2.47
C LEU A 144 -19.21 -33.72 2.35
N LEU A 145 -18.99 -33.07 1.21
CA LEU A 145 -19.35 -31.67 1.01
C LEU A 145 -20.88 -31.51 1.03
N THR A 146 -21.61 -32.48 0.45
CA THR A 146 -23.07 -32.49 0.54
C THR A 146 -23.54 -32.57 1.99
N ARG A 147 -22.99 -33.49 2.80
CA ARG A 147 -23.32 -33.59 4.23
C ARG A 147 -22.99 -32.33 5.01
N LEU A 148 -21.81 -31.74 4.79
CA LEU A 148 -21.41 -30.49 5.43
C LEU A 148 -22.35 -29.33 5.08
N ARG A 149 -22.92 -29.35 3.87
CA ARG A 149 -23.88 -28.33 3.45
C ARG A 149 -25.25 -28.54 4.07
N GLU A 150 -25.71 -29.79 4.14
CA GLU A 150 -26.97 -30.17 4.81
C GLU A 150 -26.95 -29.90 6.32
N SER A 151 -25.79 -30.06 6.97
CA SER A 151 -25.61 -29.70 8.39
C SER A 151 -25.45 -28.18 8.61
N GLY A 152 -25.25 -27.41 7.55
CA GLY A 152 -25.03 -25.96 7.62
C GLY A 152 -23.59 -25.56 7.98
N ASP A 153 -22.64 -26.50 7.99
CA ASP A 153 -21.22 -26.23 8.26
C ASP A 153 -20.52 -25.53 7.09
N ILE A 154 -21.03 -25.72 5.86
CA ILE A 154 -20.62 -24.95 4.69
C ILE A 154 -21.85 -24.29 4.06
N THR A 155 -21.79 -22.98 3.85
CA THR A 155 -22.88 -22.20 3.26
C THR A 155 -22.54 -21.70 1.86
N GLY A 156 -21.25 -21.60 1.54
CA GLY A 156 -20.75 -20.96 0.32
C GLY A 156 -20.70 -19.44 0.41
N LYS A 157 -20.92 -18.87 1.60
CA LYS A 157 -20.78 -17.42 1.85
C LYS A 157 -19.37 -16.95 1.45
N HIS A 158 -19.28 -15.82 0.77
CA HIS A 158 -17.99 -15.31 0.29
C HIS A 158 -16.96 -15.19 1.44
N LEU A 159 -15.76 -15.75 1.21
CA LEU A 159 -14.64 -15.85 2.16
C LEU A 159 -14.91 -16.70 3.41
N GLU A 160 -15.95 -17.54 3.40
CA GLU A 160 -16.09 -18.64 4.36
C GLU A 160 -14.95 -19.64 4.14
N LEU A 161 -14.28 -20.05 5.22
CA LEU A 161 -13.15 -20.97 5.19
C LEU A 161 -13.41 -22.15 6.11
N VAL A 162 -13.54 -23.35 5.56
CA VAL A 162 -13.84 -24.56 6.33
C VAL A 162 -12.78 -25.63 6.07
N PRO A 163 -11.85 -25.84 7.02
CA PRO A 163 -10.84 -26.87 6.90
C PRO A 163 -11.41 -28.25 7.28
N VAL A 164 -11.20 -29.22 6.41
CA VAL A 164 -11.43 -30.65 6.66
C VAL A 164 -10.08 -31.35 6.74
N LEU A 165 -9.82 -31.95 7.89
CA LEU A 165 -8.58 -32.68 8.15
C LEU A 165 -8.74 -34.15 7.76
N SER A 166 -7.73 -34.70 7.07
CA SER A 166 -7.69 -36.11 6.66
C SER A 166 -8.95 -36.58 5.91
N PRO A 167 -9.35 -35.89 4.82
CA PRO A 167 -10.51 -36.28 4.03
C PRO A 167 -10.28 -37.66 3.39
N THR A 168 -11.08 -38.65 3.77
CA THR A 168 -11.01 -39.99 3.17
C THR A 168 -11.42 -39.92 1.69
N GLY A 169 -10.63 -40.56 0.82
CA GLY A 169 -10.88 -40.59 -0.63
C GLY A 169 -10.13 -39.53 -1.44
N LEU A 170 -9.38 -38.64 -0.79
CA LEU A 170 -8.43 -37.74 -1.46
C LEU A 170 -7.00 -38.15 -1.16
N ALA A 171 -6.10 -37.96 -2.14
CA ALA A 171 -4.66 -38.10 -1.93
C ALA A 171 -4.04 -36.89 -1.18
N ALA A 172 -4.75 -35.76 -1.15
CA ALA A 172 -4.35 -34.59 -0.37
C ALA A 172 -4.58 -34.80 1.13
N THR A 173 -3.64 -34.35 1.96
CA THR A 173 -3.69 -34.56 3.42
C THR A 173 -4.83 -33.78 4.10
N ARG A 174 -5.17 -32.62 3.55
CA ARG A 174 -6.21 -31.70 4.06
C ARG A 174 -6.96 -31.05 2.92
N LEU A 175 -8.23 -30.75 3.14
CA LEU A 175 -9.10 -30.02 2.22
C LEU A 175 -9.49 -28.70 2.88
N LEU A 176 -9.43 -27.61 2.14
CA LEU A 176 -10.00 -26.32 2.53
C LEU A 176 -11.14 -25.98 1.58
N VAL A 177 -12.34 -25.87 2.12
CA VAL A 177 -13.50 -25.35 1.39
C VAL A 177 -13.52 -23.84 1.53
N VAL A 178 -13.65 -23.12 0.41
CA VAL A 178 -13.71 -21.67 0.36
C VAL A 178 -15.02 -21.24 -0.27
N GLY A 179 -15.78 -20.38 0.42
CA GLY A 179 -17.01 -19.83 -0.13
C GLY A 179 -16.73 -18.73 -1.15
N LEU A 180 -17.34 -18.84 -2.33
CA LEU A 180 -17.23 -17.89 -3.44
C LEU A 180 -18.39 -16.87 -3.47
N GLY A 181 -19.41 -17.05 -2.63
CA GLY A 181 -20.65 -16.29 -2.68
C GLY A 181 -21.59 -16.83 -3.75
N LYS A 182 -22.56 -16.03 -4.18
CA LYS A 182 -23.52 -16.43 -5.22
C LYS A 182 -22.79 -16.70 -6.55
N PRO A 183 -23.29 -17.61 -7.41
CA PRO A 183 -22.63 -17.93 -8.68
C PRO A 183 -22.34 -16.71 -9.56
N GLU A 184 -23.26 -15.74 -9.62
CA GLU A 184 -23.12 -14.53 -10.43
C GLU A 184 -22.08 -13.55 -9.87
N ALA A 185 -21.69 -13.73 -8.61
CA ALA A 185 -20.67 -12.93 -7.93
C ALA A 185 -19.26 -13.53 -8.05
N ALA A 186 -19.08 -14.68 -8.71
CA ALA A 186 -17.78 -15.30 -8.99
C ALA A 186 -17.03 -14.52 -10.09
N THR A 187 -16.51 -13.35 -9.73
CA THR A 187 -15.74 -12.45 -10.59
C THR A 187 -14.25 -12.67 -10.37
N ARG A 188 -13.42 -12.06 -11.24
CA ARG A 188 -11.97 -12.03 -11.07
C ARG A 188 -11.55 -11.51 -9.67
N ALA A 189 -12.26 -10.51 -9.14
CA ALA A 189 -11.98 -9.94 -7.82
C ALA A 189 -12.28 -10.93 -6.69
N THR A 190 -13.48 -11.53 -6.69
CA THR A 190 -13.88 -12.44 -5.61
C THR A 190 -13.08 -13.75 -5.62
N ILE A 191 -12.67 -14.24 -6.78
CA ILE A 191 -11.81 -15.42 -6.87
C ILE A 191 -10.39 -15.11 -6.41
N HIS A 192 -9.87 -13.93 -6.76
CA HIS A 192 -8.59 -13.46 -6.24
C HIS A 192 -8.61 -13.41 -4.70
N ASP A 193 -9.67 -12.84 -4.13
CA ASP A 193 -9.81 -12.69 -2.67
C ASP A 193 -9.99 -14.04 -1.98
N ALA A 194 -10.76 -14.96 -2.56
CA ALA A 194 -10.94 -16.32 -2.07
C ALA A 194 -9.61 -17.10 -2.06
N ALA A 195 -8.83 -17.01 -3.15
CA ALA A 195 -7.52 -17.62 -3.27
C ALA A 195 -6.52 -17.02 -2.26
N ALA A 196 -6.51 -15.70 -2.10
CA ALA A 196 -5.67 -15.02 -1.12
C ALA A 196 -6.06 -15.42 0.32
N ALA A 197 -7.35 -15.47 0.64
CA ALA A 197 -7.83 -15.89 1.96
C ALA A 197 -7.45 -17.34 2.28
N ALA A 198 -7.57 -18.24 1.32
CA ALA A 198 -7.14 -19.62 1.45
C ALA A 198 -5.63 -19.73 1.76
N ALA A 199 -4.80 -19.06 0.95
CA ALA A 199 -3.36 -19.04 1.15
C ALA A 199 -2.98 -18.45 2.52
N ARG A 200 -3.59 -17.34 2.95
CA ARG A 200 -3.33 -16.73 4.26
C ARG A 200 -3.71 -17.65 5.42
N HIS A 201 -4.83 -18.36 5.31
CA HIS A 201 -5.25 -19.32 6.32
C HIS A 201 -4.25 -20.48 6.46
N ILE A 202 -3.77 -21.01 5.34
CA ILE A 202 -2.89 -22.18 5.29
C ILE A 202 -1.46 -21.84 5.74
N THR A 203 -0.92 -20.73 5.25
CA THR A 203 0.49 -20.34 5.42
C THR A 203 0.81 -19.72 6.78
N GLY A 204 -0.15 -19.71 7.72
CA GLY A 204 0.15 -19.48 9.14
C GLY A 204 0.98 -20.60 9.77
N LYS A 205 1.15 -21.73 9.07
CA LYS A 205 1.99 -22.88 9.45
C LYS A 205 2.86 -23.30 8.26
N GLN A 206 3.94 -24.02 8.56
CA GLN A 206 4.76 -24.63 7.51
C GLN A 206 3.94 -25.62 6.67
N VAL A 207 4.08 -25.49 5.36
CA VAL A 207 3.37 -26.26 4.35
C VAL A 207 4.28 -26.39 3.13
N GLY A 208 4.29 -27.55 2.47
CA GLY A 208 5.03 -27.78 1.24
C GLY A 208 4.21 -27.39 0.02
N THR A 209 3.08 -28.06 -0.22
CA THR A 209 2.27 -27.87 -1.44
C THR A 209 0.83 -27.45 -1.13
N ILE A 210 0.41 -26.33 -1.73
CA ILE A 210 -1.00 -25.88 -1.77
C ILE A 210 -1.50 -26.02 -3.20
N ALA A 211 -2.59 -26.74 -3.40
CA ALA A 211 -3.25 -26.87 -4.69
C ALA A 211 -4.62 -26.21 -4.65
N PHE A 212 -4.90 -25.30 -5.57
CA PHE A 212 -6.18 -24.63 -5.70
C PHE A 212 -6.89 -25.11 -6.96
N VAL A 213 -8.12 -25.55 -6.78
CA VAL A 213 -9.00 -25.95 -7.87
C VAL A 213 -9.58 -24.69 -8.51
N VAL A 214 -9.14 -24.39 -9.73
CA VAL A 214 -9.61 -23.21 -10.46
C VAL A 214 -11.05 -23.46 -10.93
N PRO A 215 -12.02 -22.57 -10.64
CA PRO A 215 -13.42 -22.79 -11.00
C PRO A 215 -13.65 -22.96 -12.52
N SER A 216 -12.91 -22.20 -13.32
CA SER A 216 -12.87 -22.32 -14.78
C SER A 216 -11.51 -21.79 -15.30
N PRO A 217 -11.04 -22.20 -16.49
CA PRO A 217 -9.74 -21.80 -17.01
C PRO A 217 -9.52 -20.28 -17.08
N GLU A 218 -10.56 -19.48 -17.32
CA GLU A 218 -10.46 -18.00 -17.35
C GLU A 218 -10.08 -17.38 -15.98
N HIS A 219 -10.31 -18.10 -14.88
CA HIS A 219 -10.02 -17.66 -13.52
C HIS A 219 -8.59 -17.98 -13.06
N THR A 220 -7.78 -18.61 -13.90
CA THR A 220 -6.41 -19.01 -13.58
C THR A 220 -5.57 -17.83 -13.11
N LEU A 221 -5.72 -16.68 -13.77
CA LEU A 221 -4.99 -15.47 -13.41
C LEU A 221 -5.36 -14.95 -12.02
N ALA A 222 -6.66 -14.83 -11.74
CA ALA A 222 -7.16 -14.39 -10.43
C ALA A 222 -6.70 -15.30 -9.30
N ALA A 223 -6.89 -16.62 -9.48
CA ALA A 223 -6.54 -17.62 -8.47
C ALA A 223 -5.03 -17.66 -8.22
N GLY A 224 -4.22 -17.66 -9.29
CA GLY A 224 -2.76 -17.68 -9.20
C GLY A 224 -2.18 -16.48 -8.46
N VAL A 225 -2.59 -15.27 -8.87
CA VAL A 225 -2.11 -14.04 -8.22
C VAL A 225 -2.65 -13.91 -6.79
N GLY A 226 -3.91 -14.31 -6.55
CA GLY A 226 -4.49 -14.31 -5.20
C GLY A 226 -3.76 -15.26 -4.24
N LEU A 227 -3.49 -16.50 -4.65
CA LEU A 227 -2.69 -17.45 -3.86
C LEU A 227 -1.32 -16.87 -3.54
N ALA A 228 -0.64 -16.35 -4.56
CA ALA A 228 0.68 -15.76 -4.41
C ALA A 228 0.65 -14.60 -3.39
N GLN A 229 -0.34 -13.70 -3.49
CA GLN A 229 -0.55 -12.61 -2.55
C GLN A 229 -0.71 -13.13 -1.12
N GLY A 230 -1.59 -14.11 -0.91
CA GLY A 230 -1.90 -14.62 0.42
C GLY A 230 -0.78 -15.42 1.08
N CYS A 231 0.26 -15.79 0.33
CA CYS A 231 1.46 -16.43 0.86
C CYS A 231 2.46 -15.45 1.49
N GLN A 232 2.27 -14.13 1.33
CA GLN A 232 3.15 -13.11 1.88
C GLN A 232 2.48 -12.31 3.00
N GLY A 233 3.18 -12.21 4.14
CA GLY A 233 2.75 -11.40 5.28
C GLY A 233 3.64 -10.16 5.46
N PRO A 234 3.18 -9.16 6.23
CA PRO A 234 3.87 -7.88 6.40
C PRO A 234 5.09 -7.97 7.32
N GLY A 235 5.28 -9.10 8.00
CA GLY A 235 6.33 -9.32 9.01
C GLY A 235 7.73 -9.53 8.45
N VAL A 236 8.15 -8.78 7.43
CA VAL A 236 9.45 -8.93 6.74
C VAL A 236 10.66 -8.82 7.67
N ARG A 237 10.53 -8.14 8.81
CA ARG A 237 11.59 -7.98 9.83
C ARG A 237 11.30 -8.64 11.17
N LYS A 238 10.32 -9.56 11.24
CA LYS A 238 10.16 -10.38 12.45
C LYS A 238 11.27 -11.42 12.51
N THR A 239 11.89 -11.58 13.68
CA THR A 239 12.93 -12.60 13.92
C THR A 239 12.37 -14.02 13.82
N ALA A 240 11.11 -14.20 14.21
CA ALA A 240 10.35 -15.42 13.96
C ALA A 240 9.34 -15.17 12.81
N PRO A 241 9.36 -15.96 11.74
CA PRO A 241 8.41 -15.81 10.65
C PRO A 241 6.99 -16.08 11.16
N THR A 242 6.04 -15.26 10.72
CA THR A 242 4.60 -15.44 10.99
C THR A 242 3.82 -15.90 9.76
N ARG A 243 4.52 -15.97 8.61
CA ARG A 243 4.01 -16.44 7.33
C ARG A 243 5.05 -17.38 6.75
N PHE A 244 4.62 -18.56 6.33
CA PHE A 244 5.48 -19.60 5.77
C PHE A 244 5.10 -19.78 4.31
N ALA A 245 5.94 -19.26 3.41
CA ALA A 245 5.74 -19.45 1.98
C ALA A 245 5.84 -20.95 1.64
N PRO A 246 4.88 -21.50 0.88
CA PRO A 246 4.93 -22.90 0.46
C PRO A 246 6.07 -23.12 -0.54
N GLU A 247 6.51 -24.37 -0.69
CA GLU A 247 7.43 -24.76 -1.76
C GLU A 247 6.73 -24.67 -3.13
N ARG A 248 5.47 -25.11 -3.21
CA ARG A 248 4.71 -25.19 -4.47
C ARG A 248 3.27 -24.68 -4.32
N LEU A 249 2.84 -23.90 -5.30
CA LEU A 249 1.45 -23.53 -5.57
C LEU A 249 1.00 -24.19 -6.88
N LEU A 250 -0.09 -24.94 -6.84
CA LEU A 250 -0.64 -25.62 -8.02
C LEU A 250 -2.03 -25.10 -8.36
N LEU A 251 -2.24 -24.72 -9.62
CA LEU A 251 -3.54 -24.31 -10.17
C LEU A 251 -4.13 -25.49 -10.97
N LEU A 252 -5.11 -26.18 -10.39
CA LEU A 252 -5.71 -27.37 -11.01
C LEU A 252 -6.84 -26.98 -11.94
N GLY A 253 -6.83 -27.53 -13.17
CA GLY A 253 -7.83 -27.19 -14.19
C GLY A 253 -7.71 -25.76 -14.75
N GLY A 254 -6.59 -25.08 -14.46
CA GLY A 254 -6.29 -23.77 -15.02
C GLY A 254 -5.79 -23.81 -16.46
N ASP A 255 -5.73 -22.64 -17.08
CA ASP A 255 -5.12 -22.42 -18.39
C ASP A 255 -3.61 -22.22 -18.26
N ALA A 256 -2.83 -23.15 -18.80
CA ALA A 256 -1.37 -23.07 -18.81
C ALA A 256 -0.84 -21.83 -19.57
N ALA A 257 -1.60 -21.29 -20.53
CA ALA A 257 -1.22 -20.08 -21.25
C ALA A 257 -1.26 -18.81 -20.36
N ALA A 258 -2.02 -18.84 -19.26
CA ALA A 258 -2.08 -17.74 -18.30
C ALA A 258 -0.90 -17.74 -17.31
N LEU A 259 -0.14 -18.83 -17.20
CA LEU A 259 0.91 -18.98 -16.19
C LEU A 259 2.02 -17.90 -16.25
N PRO A 260 2.57 -17.53 -17.42
CA PRO A 260 3.58 -16.46 -17.49
C PRO A 260 3.06 -15.13 -16.92
N ARG A 261 1.78 -14.84 -17.16
CA ARG A 261 1.11 -13.64 -16.66
C ARG A 261 0.86 -13.70 -15.15
N VAL A 262 0.46 -14.86 -14.63
CA VAL A 262 0.34 -15.10 -13.18
C VAL A 262 1.66 -14.80 -12.48
N LEU A 263 2.77 -15.35 -12.98
CA LEU A 263 4.09 -15.18 -12.39
C LEU A 263 4.52 -13.71 -12.40
N ALA A 264 4.33 -13.02 -13.52
CA ALA A 264 4.70 -11.62 -13.66
C ALA A 264 3.88 -10.69 -12.75
N GLU A 265 2.55 -10.84 -12.71
CA GLU A 265 1.70 -10.03 -11.84
C GLU A 265 1.95 -10.33 -10.35
N ALA A 266 2.19 -11.59 -9.98
CA ALA A 266 2.53 -11.97 -8.60
C ALA A 266 3.85 -11.33 -8.15
N GLN A 267 4.89 -11.36 -8.99
CA GLN A 267 6.19 -10.76 -8.68
C GLN A 267 6.09 -9.24 -8.53
N GLY A 268 5.41 -8.56 -9.46
CA GLY A 268 5.19 -7.11 -9.38
C GLY A 268 4.41 -6.72 -8.12
N LEU A 269 3.39 -7.50 -7.76
CA LEU A 269 2.59 -7.26 -6.57
C LEU A 269 3.42 -7.44 -5.29
N TRP A 270 4.23 -8.50 -5.22
CA TRP A 270 5.14 -8.73 -4.10
C TRP A 270 6.15 -7.62 -3.95
N LEU A 271 6.80 -7.19 -5.05
CA LEU A 271 7.75 -6.08 -5.04
C LEU A 271 7.08 -4.81 -4.50
N ALA A 272 5.89 -4.47 -4.99
CA ALA A 272 5.19 -3.27 -4.54
C ALA A 272 4.86 -3.33 -3.03
N ARG A 273 4.37 -4.48 -2.55
CA ARG A 273 4.05 -4.69 -1.13
C ARG A 273 5.29 -4.67 -0.26
N GLU A 274 6.39 -5.25 -0.72
CA GLU A 274 7.65 -5.28 0.02
C GLU A 274 8.20 -3.86 0.19
N LEU A 275 8.21 -3.07 -0.89
CA LEU A 275 8.66 -1.67 -0.85
C LEU A 275 7.79 -0.83 0.11
N VAL A 276 6.46 -0.96 0.02
CA VAL A 276 5.53 -0.19 0.88
C VAL A 276 5.63 -0.60 2.35
N ASN A 277 5.90 -1.87 2.63
CA ASN A 277 6.03 -2.36 4.00
C ASN A 277 7.42 -2.11 4.61
N ALA A 278 8.44 -1.87 3.78
CA ALA A 278 9.81 -1.63 4.23
C ALA A 278 9.87 -0.42 5.18
N PRO A 279 10.63 -0.51 6.28
CA PRO A 279 10.74 0.61 7.20
C PRO A 279 11.53 1.76 6.55
N PRO A 280 11.19 3.03 6.86
CA PRO A 280 11.87 4.20 6.31
C PRO A 280 13.39 4.20 6.55
N CYS A 281 13.87 3.58 7.64
CA CYS A 281 15.30 3.51 7.91
C CYS A 281 16.06 2.72 6.83
N ASP A 282 15.40 1.77 6.16
CA ASP A 282 16.01 0.88 5.17
C ASP A 282 15.65 1.29 3.74
N LEU A 283 14.40 1.72 3.52
CA LEU A 283 13.93 2.18 2.22
C LEU A 283 13.78 3.70 2.20
N TYR A 284 14.67 4.34 1.47
CA TYR A 284 14.76 5.78 1.27
C TYR A 284 15.17 6.08 -0.18
N PRO A 285 15.25 7.34 -0.65
CA PRO A 285 15.26 7.63 -2.09
C PRO A 285 16.37 6.89 -2.86
N GLU A 286 17.57 6.80 -2.29
CA GLU A 286 18.70 6.09 -2.90
C GLU A 286 18.50 4.57 -2.92
N THR A 287 18.06 3.96 -1.81
CA THR A 287 17.87 2.50 -1.75
C THR A 287 16.67 2.04 -2.56
N PHE A 288 15.63 2.88 -2.70
CA PHE A 288 14.55 2.65 -3.65
C PHE A 288 15.09 2.69 -5.08
N ALA A 289 15.85 3.71 -5.46
CA ALA A 289 16.42 3.80 -6.81
C ALA A 289 17.29 2.57 -7.16
N VAL A 290 18.04 2.04 -6.19
CA VAL A 290 18.78 0.77 -6.32
C VAL A 290 17.84 -0.41 -6.55
N ALA A 291 16.75 -0.54 -5.78
CA ALA A 291 15.75 -1.59 -5.99
C ALA A 291 15.09 -1.49 -7.38
N ALA A 292 14.86 -0.27 -7.88
CA ALA A 292 14.35 -0.05 -9.23
C ALA A 292 15.33 -0.55 -10.30
N ALA A 293 16.62 -0.21 -10.18
CA ALA A 293 17.66 -0.67 -11.10
C ALA A 293 17.79 -2.20 -11.11
N GLU A 294 17.75 -2.85 -9.94
CA GLU A 294 17.80 -4.30 -9.85
C GLU A 294 16.58 -4.96 -10.49
N SER A 295 15.39 -4.40 -10.28
CA SER A 295 14.16 -4.86 -10.95
C SER A 295 14.28 -4.76 -12.48
N GLY A 296 14.87 -3.67 -12.99
CA GLY A 296 15.15 -3.47 -14.41
C GLY A 296 16.09 -4.52 -14.98
N ARG A 297 17.20 -4.79 -14.28
CA ARG A 297 18.19 -5.80 -14.64
C ARG A 297 17.59 -7.21 -14.72
N ILE A 298 16.73 -7.57 -13.77
CA ILE A 298 16.10 -8.90 -13.72
C ILE A 298 15.01 -9.05 -14.80
N SER A 299 14.26 -7.99 -15.08
CA SER A 299 13.00 -8.08 -15.85
C SER A 299 13.13 -7.58 -17.29
N GLY A 300 14.26 -6.96 -17.66
CA GLY A 300 14.56 -6.55 -19.02
C GLY A 300 14.02 -5.17 -19.40
N PHE A 301 14.17 -4.18 -18.53
CA PHE A 301 13.91 -2.77 -18.86
C PHE A 301 15.05 -1.87 -18.34
N ASP A 302 15.28 -0.76 -19.03
CA ASP A 302 16.37 0.17 -18.70
C ASP A 302 15.97 1.07 -17.54
N VAL A 303 16.92 1.35 -16.65
CA VAL A 303 16.72 2.27 -15.52
C VAL A 303 17.82 3.32 -15.52
N GLU A 304 17.41 4.57 -15.68
CA GLU A 304 18.29 5.74 -15.55
C GLU A 304 17.96 6.46 -14.24
N ILE A 305 18.97 6.71 -13.40
CA ILE A 305 18.79 7.36 -12.10
C ILE A 305 19.41 8.75 -12.16
N TRP A 306 18.61 9.77 -11.86
CA TRP A 306 19.06 11.15 -11.73
C TRP A 306 19.31 11.49 -10.26
N ASP A 307 20.46 12.10 -9.99
CA ASP A 307 20.81 12.68 -8.71
C ASP A 307 20.41 14.17 -8.63
N GLU A 308 20.65 14.81 -7.49
CA GLU A 308 20.27 16.22 -7.28
C GLU A 308 20.95 17.18 -8.26
N SER A 309 22.17 16.87 -8.72
CA SER A 309 22.87 17.67 -9.72
C SER A 309 22.14 17.63 -11.06
N ARG A 310 21.73 16.44 -11.50
CA ARG A 310 20.93 16.26 -12.71
C ARG A 310 19.54 16.87 -12.57
N LEU A 311 18.88 16.73 -11.42
CA LEU A 311 17.58 17.33 -11.14
C LEU A 311 17.63 18.87 -11.19
N ALA A 312 18.71 19.47 -10.67
CA ALA A 312 18.92 20.91 -10.74
C ALA A 312 19.16 21.38 -12.19
N ALA A 313 19.96 20.63 -12.97
CA ALA A 313 20.17 20.90 -14.39
C ALA A 313 18.86 20.81 -15.19
N GLU A 314 17.96 19.90 -14.80
CA GLU A 314 16.61 19.76 -15.36
C GLU A 314 15.58 20.72 -14.71
N ARG A 315 16.04 21.72 -13.96
CA ARG A 315 15.21 22.78 -13.36
C ARG A 315 14.04 22.25 -12.51
N MET A 316 14.21 21.10 -11.86
CA MET A 316 13.18 20.49 -11.00
C MET A 316 13.12 21.14 -9.61
N GLY A 317 12.87 22.45 -9.59
CA GLY A 317 12.92 23.27 -8.38
C GLY A 317 11.79 22.99 -7.39
N SER A 318 10.66 22.46 -7.84
CA SER A 318 9.54 22.08 -6.96
C SER A 318 9.88 20.79 -6.20
N LEU A 319 10.44 19.78 -6.89
CA LEU A 319 10.89 18.53 -6.29
C LEU A 319 12.08 18.75 -5.34
N LEU A 320 13.09 19.50 -5.78
CA LEU A 320 14.25 19.83 -4.94
C LEU A 320 13.87 20.67 -3.72
N GLY A 321 12.86 21.53 -3.84
CA GLY A 321 12.32 22.30 -2.71
C GLY A 321 11.70 21.43 -1.62
N VAL A 322 11.12 20.29 -1.95
CA VAL A 322 10.67 19.30 -0.96
C VAL A 322 11.86 18.56 -0.36
N ALA A 323 12.78 18.10 -1.22
CA ALA A 323 13.88 17.22 -0.84
C ALA A 323 14.90 17.84 0.13
N GLN A 324 15.16 19.15 0.03
CA GLN A 324 16.15 19.87 0.85
C GLN A 324 15.93 19.76 2.37
N GLY A 325 14.75 19.31 2.81
CA GLY A 325 14.45 19.02 4.21
C GLY A 325 15.22 17.82 4.76
N SER A 326 15.55 16.83 3.91
CA SER A 326 16.24 15.60 4.32
C SER A 326 17.75 15.64 4.03
N HIS A 327 18.50 14.83 4.79
CA HIS A 327 19.89 14.49 4.49
C HIS A 327 20.03 13.35 3.48
N ARG A 328 18.92 12.69 3.13
CA ARG A 328 18.85 11.61 2.15
C ARG A 328 18.49 12.21 0.80
N PRO A 329 19.44 12.26 -0.15
CA PRO A 329 19.31 13.08 -1.34
C PRO A 329 18.22 12.53 -2.28
N ALA A 330 17.51 13.45 -2.96
CA ALA A 330 16.46 13.07 -3.90
C ALA A 330 16.98 12.24 -5.07
N ARG A 331 16.10 11.41 -5.63
CA ARG A 331 16.34 10.67 -6.87
C ARG A 331 15.13 10.76 -7.79
N LEU A 332 15.37 10.77 -9.09
CA LEU A 332 14.34 10.46 -10.09
C LEU A 332 14.78 9.23 -10.86
N ALA A 333 13.99 8.17 -10.85
CA ALA A 333 14.28 6.96 -11.62
C ALA A 333 13.38 6.91 -12.86
N LEU A 334 13.98 6.87 -14.04
CA LEU A 334 13.32 6.71 -15.33
C LEU A 334 13.40 5.24 -15.74
N LEU A 335 12.26 4.58 -15.86
CA LEU A 335 12.13 3.18 -16.28
C LEU A 335 11.70 3.17 -17.74
N ARG A 336 12.52 2.63 -18.65
CA ARG A 336 12.21 2.58 -20.08
C ARG A 336 12.07 1.14 -20.55
N TYR A 337 10.87 0.79 -21.00
CA TYR A 337 10.58 -0.49 -21.63
C TYR A 337 10.10 -0.27 -23.06
N ASN A 338 10.82 -0.81 -24.04
CA ASN A 338 10.55 -0.63 -25.46
C ASN A 338 10.03 -1.94 -26.09
N GLY A 339 8.76 -2.29 -25.81
CA GLY A 339 8.12 -3.50 -26.33
C GLY A 339 7.43 -3.33 -27.69
N ASN A 340 7.26 -2.10 -28.19
CA ASN A 340 6.62 -1.81 -29.47
C ASN A 340 7.37 -0.71 -30.26
N PRO A 341 8.51 -1.02 -30.88
CA PRO A 341 9.33 -0.02 -31.58
C PRO A 341 8.52 0.86 -32.54
N GLY A 342 8.62 2.18 -32.40
CA GLY A 342 7.89 3.17 -33.21
C GLY A 342 6.43 3.40 -32.81
N GLY A 343 5.88 2.60 -31.90
CA GLY A 343 4.55 2.82 -31.32
C GLY A 343 4.50 3.95 -30.28
N PRO A 344 3.28 4.35 -29.86
CA PRO A 344 3.11 5.34 -28.80
C PRO A 344 3.62 4.78 -27.45
N THR A 345 3.96 5.69 -26.54
CA THR A 345 4.50 5.35 -25.21
C THR A 345 3.47 5.64 -24.12
N LEU A 346 3.20 4.68 -23.25
CA LEU A 346 2.41 4.90 -22.03
C LEU A 346 3.31 5.48 -20.94
N GLY A 347 3.02 6.68 -20.47
CA GLY A 347 3.72 7.30 -19.34
C GLY A 347 3.07 6.97 -18.01
N LEU A 348 3.85 6.42 -17.08
CA LEU A 348 3.42 6.04 -15.74
C LEU A 348 4.25 6.80 -14.71
N VAL A 349 3.64 7.66 -13.91
CA VAL A 349 4.36 8.50 -12.93
C VAL A 349 3.94 8.16 -11.50
N GLY A 350 4.88 7.84 -10.63
CA GLY A 350 4.60 7.44 -9.25
C GLY A 350 5.09 8.46 -8.22
N LYS A 351 4.23 8.86 -7.28
CA LYS A 351 4.64 9.58 -6.05
C LYS A 351 5.53 8.65 -5.22
N GLY A 352 6.74 9.11 -4.89
CA GLY A 352 7.73 8.34 -4.15
C GLY A 352 8.24 9.06 -2.91
N VAL A 353 7.35 9.56 -2.06
CA VAL A 353 7.77 10.12 -0.77
C VAL A 353 8.05 8.96 0.18
N THR A 354 9.33 8.64 0.36
CA THR A 354 9.77 7.45 1.12
C THR A 354 9.46 7.53 2.61
N PHE A 355 9.36 8.76 3.13
CA PHE A 355 8.75 9.05 4.41
C PHE A 355 8.21 10.48 4.42
N ASP A 356 6.99 10.65 4.92
CA ASP A 356 6.34 11.95 5.01
C ASP A 356 6.06 12.34 6.47
N SER A 357 6.87 13.25 6.99
CA SER A 357 6.60 13.87 8.29
C SER A 357 5.61 15.03 8.21
N GLY A 358 5.30 15.50 7.00
CA GLY A 358 4.62 16.77 6.71
C GLY A 358 5.55 17.98 6.65
N GLY A 359 6.85 17.82 6.88
CA GLY A 359 7.81 18.92 6.90
C GLY A 359 7.59 19.86 8.09
N LEU A 360 7.52 21.18 7.86
CA LEU A 360 7.22 22.16 8.91
C LEU A 360 5.73 22.21 9.29
N SER A 361 4.85 21.81 8.37
CA SER A 361 3.46 21.46 8.63
C SER A 361 3.37 20.05 9.23
N LEU A 362 4.08 19.83 10.35
CA LEU A 362 4.31 18.51 10.94
C LEU A 362 3.00 17.77 11.22
N LYS A 363 2.93 16.51 10.77
CA LYS A 363 1.80 15.63 11.06
C LYS A 363 1.68 15.33 12.57
N PRO A 364 0.47 15.17 13.10
CA PRO A 364 0.27 14.53 14.40
C PRO A 364 0.86 13.11 14.42
N THR A 365 1.24 12.62 15.60
CA THR A 365 1.89 11.31 15.76
C THR A 365 1.14 10.17 15.06
N ASP A 366 -0.18 10.05 15.28
CA ASP A 366 -0.98 8.97 14.70
C ASP A 366 -1.04 9.06 13.16
N GLY A 367 -1.05 10.28 12.60
CA GLY A 367 -1.02 10.51 11.16
C GLY A 367 0.35 10.24 10.52
N MET A 368 1.40 10.01 11.32
CA MET A 368 2.77 9.80 10.85
C MET A 368 3.20 8.33 10.85
N VAL A 369 2.56 7.48 11.68
CA VAL A 369 2.98 6.07 11.91
C VAL A 369 3.11 5.30 10.60
N ASP A 370 2.15 5.47 9.70
CA ASP A 370 2.07 4.69 8.46
C ASP A 370 2.66 5.42 7.25
N MET A 371 3.28 6.60 7.42
CA MET A 371 3.79 7.43 6.31
C MET A 371 5.00 6.87 5.57
N LYS A 372 5.44 5.66 5.92
CA LYS A 372 6.28 4.83 5.03
C LYS A 372 5.53 4.42 3.76
N CYS A 373 4.20 4.42 3.78
CA CYS A 373 3.37 4.04 2.64
C CYS A 373 3.27 5.13 1.57
N ASP A 374 3.82 6.33 1.82
CA ASP A 374 3.63 7.50 0.97
C ASP A 374 4.42 7.48 -0.35
N MET A 375 5.07 6.34 -0.60
CA MET A 375 5.74 5.95 -1.83
C MET A 375 4.99 4.83 -2.60
N ALA A 376 3.78 4.47 -2.19
CA ALA A 376 3.00 3.39 -2.82
C ALA A 376 2.70 3.64 -4.30
N GLY A 377 2.61 4.91 -4.72
CA GLY A 377 2.48 5.27 -6.13
C GLY A 377 3.69 4.85 -6.96
N ALA A 378 4.90 5.15 -6.49
CA ALA A 378 6.14 4.70 -7.10
C ALA A 378 6.30 3.17 -7.05
N ALA A 379 5.88 2.53 -5.96
CA ALA A 379 5.90 1.06 -5.85
C ALA A 379 4.98 0.38 -6.87
N ALA A 380 3.77 0.91 -7.06
CA ALA A 380 2.82 0.41 -8.04
C ALA A 380 3.36 0.56 -9.47
N VAL A 381 3.96 1.72 -9.80
CA VAL A 381 4.60 1.93 -11.11
C VAL A 381 5.75 0.94 -11.33
N LEU A 382 6.65 0.78 -10.37
CA LEU A 382 7.78 -0.14 -10.51
C LEU A 382 7.30 -1.60 -10.67
N GLY A 383 6.38 -2.07 -9.81
CA GLY A 383 5.82 -3.43 -9.90
C GLY A 383 5.02 -3.66 -11.18
N GLY A 384 4.28 -2.66 -11.66
CA GLY A 384 3.55 -2.72 -12.92
C GLY A 384 4.47 -2.80 -14.13
N VAL A 385 5.51 -1.96 -14.20
CA VAL A 385 6.53 -2.00 -15.28
C VAL A 385 7.29 -3.32 -15.25
N GLN A 386 7.62 -3.84 -14.07
CA GLN A 386 8.22 -5.16 -13.90
C GLN A 386 7.34 -6.26 -14.53
N ALA A 387 6.05 -6.27 -14.19
CA ALA A 387 5.11 -7.26 -14.71
C ALA A 387 4.88 -7.14 -16.24
N ILE A 388 4.87 -5.91 -16.78
CA ILE A 388 4.78 -5.65 -18.22
C ILE A 388 6.01 -6.20 -18.96
N ALA A 389 7.21 -5.87 -18.47
CA ALA A 389 8.47 -6.26 -19.11
C ALA A 389 8.70 -7.79 -19.04
N ALA A 390 8.41 -8.41 -17.90
CA ALA A 390 8.53 -9.85 -17.72
C ALA A 390 7.63 -10.65 -18.68
N GLN A 391 6.45 -10.12 -19.03
CA GLN A 391 5.54 -10.70 -20.01
C GLN A 391 5.92 -10.38 -21.46
N LYS A 392 6.87 -9.46 -21.67
CA LYS A 392 7.25 -8.94 -22.98
C LYS A 392 6.06 -8.37 -23.77
N LEU A 393 5.19 -7.61 -23.09
CA LEU A 393 4.01 -7.03 -23.73
C LEU A 393 4.41 -6.07 -24.86
N LYS A 394 3.61 -6.03 -25.92
CA LYS A 394 3.88 -5.19 -27.11
C LYS A 394 3.49 -3.73 -26.89
N VAL A 395 4.15 -3.06 -25.94
CA VAL A 395 3.91 -1.66 -25.56
C VAL A 395 5.22 -0.93 -25.27
N ASN A 396 5.28 0.37 -25.53
CA ASN A 396 6.34 1.22 -24.98
C ASN A 396 5.88 1.84 -23.68
N VAL A 397 6.72 1.80 -22.64
CA VAL A 397 6.41 2.36 -21.33
C VAL A 397 7.55 3.25 -20.85
N LEU A 398 7.17 4.43 -20.36
CA LEU A 398 8.04 5.33 -19.60
C LEU A 398 7.51 5.39 -18.16
N GLY A 399 8.16 4.68 -17.24
CA GLY A 399 7.95 4.82 -15.81
C GLY A 399 8.79 5.96 -15.24
N ILE A 400 8.24 6.76 -14.34
CA ILE A 400 8.98 7.81 -13.62
C ILE A 400 8.67 7.72 -12.14
N LEU A 401 9.70 7.52 -11.32
CA LEU A 401 9.60 7.47 -9.86
C LEU A 401 10.21 8.74 -9.28
N ALA A 402 9.38 9.62 -8.70
CA ALA A 402 9.83 10.85 -8.03
C ALA A 402 10.12 10.56 -6.56
N LEU A 403 11.39 10.32 -6.22
CA LEU A 403 11.81 9.79 -4.92
C LEU A 403 12.40 10.90 -4.04
N VAL A 404 11.72 11.19 -2.93
CA VAL A 404 12.16 12.17 -1.91
C VAL A 404 11.87 11.64 -0.49
N GLU A 405 12.36 12.36 0.52
CA GLU A 405 11.98 12.19 1.92
C GLU A 405 11.60 13.57 2.49
N ASN A 406 10.37 13.74 2.99
CA ASN A 406 9.88 15.04 3.46
C ASN A 406 10.07 15.16 4.98
N MET A 407 11.05 15.98 5.39
CA MET A 407 11.51 16.08 6.79
C MET A 407 11.58 17.53 7.27
N PRO A 408 11.27 17.81 8.56
CA PRO A 408 11.59 19.10 9.16
C PRO A 408 13.12 19.21 9.33
N SER A 409 13.68 20.34 8.91
CA SER A 409 15.08 20.70 9.18
C SER A 409 15.28 22.21 9.03
N GLY A 410 16.48 22.69 9.33
CA GLY A 410 16.84 24.09 9.11
C GLY A 410 16.82 24.52 7.63
N ASN A 411 16.86 23.56 6.71
CA ASN A 411 16.83 23.77 5.25
C ASN A 411 15.47 23.45 4.64
N ALA A 412 14.49 22.97 5.42
CA ALA A 412 13.19 22.60 4.88
C ALA A 412 12.48 23.79 4.23
N VAL A 413 11.67 23.50 3.21
CA VAL A 413 10.75 24.49 2.64
C VAL A 413 9.82 25.02 3.73
N LYS A 414 9.54 26.33 3.68
CA LYS A 414 8.74 27.05 4.66
C LYS A 414 7.39 27.43 4.08
N LEU A 415 6.42 27.65 4.96
CA LEU A 415 5.15 28.25 4.58
C LEU A 415 5.41 29.69 4.11
N GLY A 416 4.87 30.02 2.94
CA GLY A 416 5.09 31.29 2.23
C GLY A 416 6.26 31.27 1.25
N ASP A 417 7.09 30.22 1.22
CA ASP A 417 8.12 30.08 0.18
C ASP A 417 7.44 29.94 -1.20
N VAL A 418 8.06 30.50 -2.23
CA VAL A 418 7.62 30.37 -3.63
C VAL A 418 8.64 29.52 -4.38
N LEU A 419 8.22 28.31 -4.77
CA LEU A 419 9.02 27.40 -5.58
C LEU A 419 8.79 27.68 -7.06
N THR A 420 9.78 27.39 -7.90
CA THR A 420 9.64 27.42 -9.37
C THR A 420 9.72 26.00 -9.89
N ALA A 421 8.64 25.54 -10.53
CA ALA A 421 8.59 24.23 -11.17
C ALA A 421 9.34 24.22 -12.51
N ARG A 422 9.58 23.03 -13.06
CA ARG A 422 10.31 22.80 -14.32
C ARG A 422 9.76 23.60 -15.50
N ASN A 423 8.44 23.71 -15.61
CA ASN A 423 7.78 24.48 -16.67
C ASN A 423 7.79 26.01 -16.43
N GLY A 424 8.48 26.48 -15.40
CA GLY A 424 8.61 27.90 -15.06
C GLY A 424 7.47 28.47 -14.21
N LYS A 425 6.39 27.70 -13.96
CA LYS A 425 5.30 28.16 -13.09
C LYS A 425 5.78 28.27 -11.65
N THR A 426 5.31 29.31 -10.98
CA THR A 426 5.61 29.59 -9.57
C THR A 426 4.52 29.06 -8.64
N ILE A 427 4.93 28.47 -7.51
CA ILE A 427 4.05 27.79 -6.56
C ILE A 427 4.29 28.36 -5.15
N GLU A 428 3.28 29.03 -4.60
CA GLU A 428 3.26 29.43 -3.19
C GLU A 428 2.98 28.20 -2.30
N VAL A 429 3.92 27.88 -1.41
CA VAL A 429 3.81 26.76 -0.49
C VAL A 429 3.12 27.22 0.78
N LEU A 430 1.88 26.78 1.01
CA LEU A 430 1.11 27.14 2.21
C LEU A 430 0.94 25.97 3.19
N ASN A 431 1.25 24.76 2.74
CA ASN A 431 1.28 23.56 3.57
C ASN A 431 2.38 22.63 3.06
N THR A 432 3.38 22.32 3.88
CA THR A 432 4.49 21.45 3.47
C THR A 432 4.13 19.96 3.55
N ASP A 433 2.94 19.64 4.07
CA ASP A 433 2.27 18.33 4.04
C ASP A 433 1.48 18.08 2.75
N ALA A 434 1.56 19.03 1.82
CA ALA A 434 1.07 18.88 0.44
C ALA A 434 2.26 18.78 -0.53
N GLU A 435 3.26 17.98 -0.16
CA GLU A 435 4.52 17.74 -0.85
C GLU A 435 4.38 16.84 -2.08
N GLY A 436 3.50 15.85 -2.03
CA GLY A 436 3.37 14.85 -3.10
C GLY A 436 3.03 15.48 -4.44
N ARG A 437 2.17 16.51 -4.44
CA ARG A 437 1.86 17.24 -5.67
C ARG A 437 3.01 18.11 -6.17
N LEU A 438 3.85 18.62 -5.27
CA LEU A 438 5.03 19.42 -5.62
C LEU A 438 6.08 18.57 -6.35
N ILE A 439 6.37 17.37 -5.86
CA ILE A 439 7.33 16.49 -6.55
C ILE A 439 6.78 15.97 -7.87
N LEU A 440 5.48 15.70 -7.93
CA LEU A 440 4.82 15.26 -9.15
C LEU A 440 4.73 16.36 -10.19
N ALA A 441 4.68 17.64 -9.82
CA ALA A 441 4.68 18.75 -10.76
C ALA A 441 5.87 18.67 -11.74
N ASP A 442 7.08 18.47 -11.21
CA ASP A 442 8.28 18.38 -12.05
C ASP A 442 8.36 17.06 -12.82
N ALA A 443 7.98 15.95 -12.17
CA ALA A 443 7.96 14.64 -12.82
C ALA A 443 6.96 14.57 -13.98
N LEU A 444 5.75 15.12 -13.81
CA LEU A 444 4.72 15.21 -14.84
C LEU A 444 5.12 16.16 -15.96
N CYS A 445 5.77 17.29 -15.66
CA CYS A 445 6.31 18.18 -16.69
C CYS A 445 7.23 17.41 -17.61
N TYR A 446 8.24 16.75 -17.04
CA TYR A 446 9.17 15.94 -17.82
C TYR A 446 8.45 14.82 -18.57
N ALA A 447 7.53 14.09 -17.93
CA ALA A 447 6.76 13.02 -18.57
C ALA A 447 5.98 13.50 -19.81
N SER A 448 5.31 14.66 -19.71
CA SER A 448 4.49 15.23 -20.78
C SER A 448 5.30 15.66 -22.00
N GLU A 449 6.58 16.00 -21.81
CA GLU A 449 7.52 16.29 -22.90
C GLU A 449 7.94 15.01 -23.64
N GLN A 450 7.82 13.83 -23.01
CA GLN A 450 8.22 12.55 -23.56
C GLN A 450 7.05 11.74 -24.17
N THR A 451 5.82 11.96 -23.71
CA THR A 451 4.64 11.24 -24.20
C THR A 451 3.34 12.05 -24.06
N GLY A 452 2.41 11.80 -24.98
CA GLY A 452 1.05 12.35 -24.95
C GLY A 452 0.03 11.55 -24.14
N PHE A 453 0.40 10.44 -23.50
CA PHE A 453 -0.51 9.61 -22.69
C PHE A 453 0.09 9.36 -21.31
N LEU A 454 -0.53 9.94 -20.28
CA LEU A 454 -0.04 9.91 -18.91
C LEU A 454 -1.07 9.32 -17.95
N VAL A 455 -0.57 8.51 -17.02
CA VAL A 455 -1.27 8.11 -15.80
C VAL A 455 -0.32 8.29 -14.63
N ASN A 456 -0.74 8.98 -13.57
CA ASN A 456 0.05 9.08 -12.34
C ASN A 456 -0.67 8.52 -11.13
N PHE A 457 0.09 7.88 -10.24
CA PHE A 457 -0.40 7.20 -9.05
C PHE A 457 0.20 7.86 -7.82
N ALA A 458 -0.65 8.24 -6.87
CA ALA A 458 -0.20 8.90 -5.66
C ALA A 458 -1.14 8.68 -4.48
N THR A 459 -0.56 8.46 -3.31
CA THR A 459 -1.21 8.63 -2.00
C THR A 459 -1.34 10.14 -1.73
N LEU A 460 -2.21 10.82 -2.48
CA LEU A 460 -2.11 12.28 -2.59
C LEU A 460 -2.92 13.02 -1.53
N THR A 461 -4.14 12.58 -1.25
CA THR A 461 -5.03 13.35 -0.37
C THR A 461 -5.82 12.50 0.62
N GLY A 462 -5.78 12.89 1.89
CA GLY A 462 -6.74 12.41 2.90
C GLY A 462 -8.19 12.73 2.55
N ALA A 463 -8.41 13.77 1.73
CA ALA A 463 -9.75 14.13 1.23
C ALA A 463 -10.37 13.05 0.32
N CYS A 464 -9.56 12.30 -0.42
CA CYS A 464 -10.03 11.18 -1.23
C CYS A 464 -10.56 10.04 -0.35
N LEU A 465 -9.87 9.72 0.75
CA LEU A 465 -10.34 8.73 1.73
C LEU A 465 -11.68 9.14 2.35
N VAL A 466 -11.81 10.41 2.72
CA VAL A 466 -13.07 10.94 3.29
C VAL A 466 -14.22 10.79 2.29
N ALA A 467 -13.96 10.92 0.99
CA ALA A 467 -14.98 10.84 -0.05
C ALA A 467 -15.33 9.40 -0.46
N LEU A 468 -14.33 8.54 -0.66
CA LEU A 468 -14.48 7.23 -1.32
C LEU A 468 -14.16 6.03 -0.42
N GLY A 469 -13.73 6.27 0.82
CA GLY A 469 -13.30 5.24 1.76
C GLY A 469 -11.92 4.68 1.46
N THR A 470 -11.63 3.51 2.03
CA THR A 470 -10.29 2.89 2.01
C THR A 470 -10.10 1.88 0.88
N GLU A 471 -11.16 1.51 0.13
CA GLU A 471 -11.06 0.46 -0.90
C GLU A 471 -11.14 1.00 -2.34
N THR A 472 -11.46 2.29 -2.52
CA THR A 472 -11.73 2.86 -3.86
C THR A 472 -10.78 4.02 -4.14
N SER A 473 -10.11 3.99 -5.29
CA SER A 473 -9.28 5.10 -5.76
C SER A 473 -10.10 6.23 -6.38
N GLY A 474 -9.62 7.46 -6.24
CA GLY A 474 -10.15 8.60 -6.97
C GLY A 474 -9.48 8.75 -8.33
N LEU A 475 -10.26 8.81 -9.40
CA LEU A 475 -9.77 9.12 -10.75
C LEU A 475 -10.14 10.55 -11.12
N MET A 476 -9.15 11.34 -11.55
CA MET A 476 -9.33 12.68 -12.10
C MET A 476 -8.63 12.75 -13.46
N THR A 477 -9.19 13.47 -14.42
CA THR A 477 -8.64 13.51 -15.79
C THR A 477 -8.95 14.82 -16.49
N ASN A 478 -8.09 15.20 -17.43
CA ASN A 478 -8.34 16.28 -18.41
C ASN A 478 -8.95 15.75 -19.73
N ASN A 479 -9.12 14.43 -19.87
CA ASN A 479 -9.60 13.80 -21.09
C ASN A 479 -10.54 12.63 -20.77
N ASP A 480 -11.84 12.84 -20.99
CA ASP A 480 -12.85 11.86 -20.61
C ASP A 480 -12.69 10.49 -21.29
N ALA A 481 -12.35 10.46 -22.58
CA ALA A 481 -12.16 9.22 -23.32
C ALA A 481 -10.99 8.40 -22.77
N TRP A 482 -9.86 9.07 -22.47
CA TRP A 482 -8.72 8.44 -21.82
C TRP A 482 -9.06 7.97 -20.41
N GLY A 483 -9.77 8.79 -19.62
CA GLY A 483 -10.25 8.41 -18.29
C GLY A 483 -11.13 7.16 -18.30
N GLU A 484 -12.06 7.03 -19.24
CA GLU A 484 -12.91 5.84 -19.36
C GLU A 484 -12.14 4.59 -19.79
N GLN A 485 -11.12 4.73 -20.64
CA GLN A 485 -10.23 3.62 -21.00
C GLN A 485 -9.46 3.11 -19.77
N ILE A 486 -8.92 4.02 -18.95
CA ILE A 486 -8.23 3.67 -17.70
C ILE A 486 -9.20 3.03 -16.68
N LEU A 487 -10.42 3.56 -16.54
CA LEU A 487 -11.46 2.93 -15.70
C LEU A 487 -11.82 1.52 -16.19
N GLY A 488 -11.88 1.31 -17.51
CA GLY A 488 -12.07 0.00 -18.12
C GLY A 488 -11.00 -0.99 -17.67
N ALA A 489 -9.72 -0.61 -17.81
CA ALA A 489 -8.59 -1.43 -17.38
C ALA A 489 -8.63 -1.79 -15.88
N ILE A 490 -8.95 -0.80 -15.02
CA ILE A 490 -9.07 -1.02 -13.57
C ILE A 490 -10.20 -2.01 -13.23
N ARG A 491 -11.36 -1.88 -13.90
CA ARG A 491 -12.48 -2.82 -13.75
C ARG A 491 -12.10 -4.23 -14.19
N THR A 492 -11.39 -4.37 -15.30
CA THR A 492 -10.89 -5.67 -15.79
C THR A 492 -9.90 -6.33 -14.81
N ALA A 493 -9.06 -5.53 -14.14
CA ALA A 493 -8.15 -6.02 -13.10
C ALA A 493 -8.88 -6.47 -11.83
N GLY A 494 -10.14 -6.06 -11.65
CA GLY A 494 -10.93 -6.31 -10.44
C GLY A 494 -10.59 -5.34 -9.30
N GLU A 495 -10.04 -4.17 -9.60
CA GLU A 495 -9.78 -3.10 -8.62
C GLU A 495 -10.87 -2.01 -8.74
N ARG A 496 -10.99 -1.15 -7.73
CA ARG A 496 -12.06 -0.14 -7.66
C ARG A 496 -11.52 1.27 -7.84
N ALA A 497 -12.14 2.01 -8.75
CA ALA A 497 -11.90 3.43 -8.91
C ALA A 497 -13.20 4.17 -9.22
N TRP A 498 -13.27 5.43 -8.80
CA TRP A 498 -14.41 6.30 -9.07
C TRP A 498 -13.94 7.65 -9.62
N LYS A 499 -14.60 8.11 -10.69
CA LYS A 499 -14.27 9.38 -11.35
C LYS A 499 -14.81 10.58 -10.55
N LEU A 500 -13.92 11.47 -10.16
CA LEU A 500 -14.24 12.76 -9.55
C LEU A 500 -14.30 13.86 -10.63
N PRO A 501 -15.13 14.90 -10.43
CA PRO A 501 -15.29 15.97 -11.41
C PRO A 501 -14.04 16.86 -11.50
N MET A 502 -13.78 17.38 -12.71
CA MET A 502 -12.64 18.25 -13.03
C MET A 502 -13.07 19.51 -13.80
N ASP A 503 -14.30 19.98 -13.58
CA ASP A 503 -14.86 21.17 -14.24
C ASP A 503 -14.04 22.45 -13.98
N ALA A 504 -14.10 23.39 -14.92
CA ALA A 504 -13.38 24.68 -14.84
C ALA A 504 -13.76 25.52 -13.60
N SER A 505 -14.93 25.30 -12.99
CA SER A 505 -15.31 25.97 -11.75
C SER A 505 -14.37 25.68 -10.57
N TYR A 506 -13.59 24.60 -10.64
CA TYR A 506 -12.62 24.23 -9.61
C TYR A 506 -11.25 24.92 -9.77
N ASP A 507 -10.97 25.60 -10.89
CA ASP A 507 -9.68 26.25 -11.16
C ASP A 507 -9.36 27.35 -10.11
N GLY A 508 -10.41 27.97 -9.54
CA GLY A 508 -10.28 28.94 -8.46
C GLY A 508 -9.68 28.39 -7.16
N LEU A 509 -9.70 27.07 -6.95
CA LEU A 509 -9.23 26.45 -5.71
C LEU A 509 -7.73 26.65 -5.49
N ILE A 510 -6.94 26.68 -6.56
CA ILE A 510 -5.47 26.73 -6.50
C ILE A 510 -4.88 28.13 -6.74
N LYS A 511 -5.71 29.17 -6.90
CA LYS A 511 -5.23 30.54 -7.12
C LYS A 511 -4.41 31.06 -5.93
N SER A 512 -3.25 31.65 -6.23
CA SER A 512 -2.41 32.37 -5.26
C SER A 512 -2.53 33.89 -5.46
N LYS A 513 -2.12 34.65 -4.45
CA LYS A 513 -1.99 36.12 -4.50
C LYS A 513 -0.58 36.58 -4.88
N VAL A 514 0.42 35.72 -4.77
CA VAL A 514 1.85 36.08 -4.89
C VAL A 514 2.62 35.21 -5.89
N ALA A 515 2.05 34.08 -6.31
CA ALA A 515 2.58 33.18 -7.32
C ALA A 515 1.50 32.80 -8.34
N ASP A 516 1.84 32.05 -9.38
CA ASP A 516 0.87 31.59 -10.39
C ASP A 516 -0.21 30.68 -9.77
N MET A 517 0.19 29.89 -8.76
CA MET A 517 -0.72 29.05 -7.99
C MET A 517 -0.20 28.82 -6.56
N ARG A 518 -1.04 28.24 -5.70
CA ARG A 518 -0.66 27.72 -4.39
C ARG A 518 -0.74 26.20 -4.36
N ASN A 519 0.03 25.55 -3.51
CA ASN A 519 0.03 24.09 -3.38
C ASN A 519 -1.14 23.53 -2.54
N THR A 520 -2.03 24.38 -2.03
CA THR A 520 -3.20 23.98 -1.25
C THR A 520 -4.50 24.32 -1.97
N GLY A 521 -5.60 23.68 -1.56
CA GLY A 521 -6.94 24.12 -1.93
C GLY A 521 -7.36 25.37 -1.13
N GLY A 522 -8.28 26.16 -1.69
CA GLY A 522 -8.75 27.42 -1.08
C GLY A 522 -9.60 27.31 0.17
N GLY A 523 -9.69 26.11 0.75
CA GLY A 523 -10.44 25.83 1.95
C GLY A 523 -10.51 24.33 2.22
N ARG A 524 -11.45 23.94 3.09
CA ARG A 524 -11.64 22.55 3.52
C ARG A 524 -12.25 21.65 2.44
N TRP A 525 -13.00 22.22 1.50
CA TRP A 525 -13.85 21.45 0.57
C TRP A 525 -13.15 21.20 -0.76
N GLY A 526 -13.42 20.03 -1.35
CA GLY A 526 -12.87 19.67 -2.66
C GLY A 526 -11.37 19.41 -2.68
N GLY A 527 -10.77 18.98 -1.56
CA GLY A 527 -9.31 18.80 -1.43
C GLY A 527 -8.69 17.84 -2.45
N ALA A 528 -9.38 16.73 -2.77
CA ALA A 528 -8.94 15.78 -3.80
C ALA A 528 -8.92 16.45 -5.18
N ILE A 529 -10.02 17.13 -5.55
CA ILE A 529 -10.15 17.86 -6.82
C ILE A 529 -9.11 18.99 -6.90
N ALA A 530 -8.83 19.71 -5.81
CA ALA A 530 -7.78 20.72 -5.78
C ALA A 530 -6.39 20.11 -6.03
N GLY A 531 -6.13 18.89 -5.54
CA GLY A 531 -4.94 18.11 -5.87
C GLY A 531 -4.84 17.80 -7.36
N GLY A 532 -5.92 17.26 -7.95
CA GLY A 532 -6.01 17.03 -9.40
C GLY A 532 -5.81 18.29 -10.22
N LYS A 533 -6.50 19.39 -9.87
CA LYS A 533 -6.39 20.69 -10.55
C LYS A 533 -5.00 21.29 -10.48
N PHE A 534 -4.29 21.08 -9.37
CA PHE A 534 -2.89 21.45 -9.25
C PHE A 534 -2.03 20.65 -10.24
N LEU A 535 -2.16 19.32 -10.26
CA LEU A 535 -1.36 18.45 -11.14
C LEU A 535 -1.63 18.69 -12.63
N GLU A 536 -2.88 19.00 -13.00
CA GLU A 536 -3.30 19.36 -14.36
C GLU A 536 -2.48 20.52 -14.94
N GLN A 537 -1.90 21.39 -14.10
CA GLN A 537 -1.07 22.51 -14.55
C GLN A 537 0.29 22.10 -15.12
N PHE A 538 0.67 20.83 -14.99
CA PHE A 538 2.02 20.32 -15.27
C PHE A 538 2.04 19.21 -16.33
N VAL A 539 0.93 18.98 -17.03
CA VAL A 539 0.81 17.90 -18.04
C VAL A 539 0.75 18.40 -19.48
N GLY A 540 0.79 19.72 -19.70
CA GLY A 540 0.73 20.31 -21.04
C GLY A 540 -0.50 19.87 -21.81
N GLU A 541 -0.31 19.40 -23.04
CA GLU A 541 -1.37 18.88 -23.92
C GLU A 541 -1.58 17.36 -23.78
N ALA A 542 -0.83 16.68 -22.91
CA ALA A 542 -0.94 15.23 -22.76
C ALA A 542 -2.33 14.84 -22.22
N LYS A 543 -2.87 13.73 -22.75
CA LYS A 543 -4.05 13.06 -22.18
C LYS A 543 -3.63 12.46 -20.86
N TRP A 544 -4.24 12.91 -19.77
CA TRP A 544 -3.74 12.65 -18.44
C TRP A 544 -4.82 12.13 -17.51
N VAL A 545 -4.45 11.14 -16.70
CA VAL A 545 -5.23 10.63 -15.59
C VAL A 545 -4.40 10.67 -14.31
N HIS A 546 -4.97 11.21 -13.24
CA HIS A 546 -4.48 11.05 -11.89
C HIS A 546 -5.31 10.02 -11.13
N MET A 547 -4.60 9.03 -10.58
CA MET A 547 -5.10 8.05 -9.64
C MET A 547 -4.67 8.44 -8.22
N ASP A 548 -5.61 8.96 -7.43
CA ASP A 548 -5.44 9.13 -5.99
C ASP A 548 -5.73 7.78 -5.30
N ILE A 549 -4.66 7.11 -4.91
CA ILE A 549 -4.66 5.77 -4.31
C ILE A 549 -4.49 5.81 -2.79
N ALA A 550 -4.64 6.99 -2.16
CA ALA A 550 -4.39 7.16 -0.73
C ALA A 550 -5.23 6.21 0.16
N GLY A 551 -6.45 5.86 -0.27
CA GLY A 551 -7.26 4.86 0.42
C GLY A 551 -6.71 3.44 0.26
N PRO A 552 -6.74 2.86 -0.96
CA PRO A 552 -6.44 1.44 -1.15
C PRO A 552 -4.96 1.07 -1.06
N ALA A 553 -4.04 2.02 -0.95
CA ALA A 553 -2.60 1.73 -0.86
C ALA A 553 -2.18 1.05 0.45
N TRP A 554 -2.95 1.25 1.53
CA TRP A 554 -2.65 0.74 2.86
C TRP A 554 -3.88 0.11 3.50
N ALA A 555 -3.71 -1.07 4.10
CA ALA A 555 -4.74 -1.73 4.91
C ALA A 555 -4.44 -1.53 6.40
N ASP A 556 -5.33 -0.85 7.13
CA ASP A 556 -5.16 -0.58 8.56
C ASP A 556 -5.24 -1.85 9.43
N SER A 557 -5.95 -2.87 8.94
CA SER A 557 -6.18 -4.12 9.66
C SER A 557 -6.24 -5.30 8.71
N ASP A 558 -5.95 -6.48 9.24
CA ASP A 558 -6.15 -7.73 8.52
C ASP A 558 -7.63 -7.91 8.13
N THR A 559 -7.86 -8.33 6.88
CA THR A 559 -9.12 -8.93 6.43
C THR A 559 -8.93 -10.43 6.25
N ALA A 560 -9.90 -11.15 5.70
CA ALA A 560 -9.69 -12.56 5.32
C ALA A 560 -8.67 -12.69 4.18
N ALA A 561 -8.73 -11.81 3.16
CA ALA A 561 -7.92 -11.90 1.94
C ALA A 561 -6.62 -11.10 1.97
N LEU A 562 -6.45 -10.19 2.93
CA LEU A 562 -5.35 -9.22 2.95
C LEU A 562 -4.82 -9.02 4.37
N ASP A 563 -3.51 -9.03 4.55
CA ASP A 563 -2.87 -8.60 5.81
C ASP A 563 -2.80 -7.07 5.87
N ALA A 564 -2.74 -6.52 7.08
CA ALA A 564 -2.46 -5.10 7.31
C ALA A 564 -1.13 -4.68 6.67
N GLY A 565 -1.07 -3.44 6.20
CA GLY A 565 0.09 -2.84 5.55
C GLY A 565 -0.11 -2.59 4.06
N GLY A 566 1.00 -2.56 3.30
CA GLY A 566 1.00 -2.28 1.87
C GLY A 566 0.20 -3.31 1.08
N THR A 567 -0.75 -2.85 0.27
CA THR A 567 -1.67 -3.73 -0.46
C THR A 567 -1.14 -4.17 -1.81
N GLY A 568 -0.33 -3.32 -2.45
CA GLY A 568 0.12 -3.48 -3.84
C GLY A 568 -0.94 -3.05 -4.87
N CYS A 569 -1.90 -2.20 -4.47
CA CYS A 569 -2.95 -1.72 -5.36
C CYS A 569 -2.41 -1.12 -6.66
N MET A 570 -3.18 -1.22 -7.73
CA MET A 570 -2.91 -0.72 -9.08
C MET A 570 -1.82 -1.44 -9.87
N VAL A 571 -1.03 -2.35 -9.28
CA VAL A 571 -0.04 -3.14 -10.06
C VAL A 571 -0.74 -3.93 -11.17
N ARG A 572 -1.83 -4.63 -10.84
CA ARG A 572 -2.61 -5.40 -11.82
C ARG A 572 -3.32 -4.49 -12.81
N SER A 573 -3.88 -3.38 -12.34
CA SER A 573 -4.49 -2.37 -13.22
C SER A 573 -3.50 -1.80 -14.23
N ILE A 574 -2.24 -1.54 -13.85
CA ILE A 574 -1.20 -1.05 -14.77
C ILE A 574 -0.94 -2.05 -15.91
N VAL A 575 -0.93 -3.36 -15.61
CA VAL A 575 -0.82 -4.39 -16.65
C VAL A 575 -2.01 -4.36 -17.60
N GLU A 576 -3.23 -4.22 -17.08
CA GLU A 576 -4.43 -4.06 -17.93
C GLU A 576 -4.40 -2.76 -18.75
N MET A 577 -3.88 -1.66 -18.21
CA MET A 577 -3.71 -0.41 -18.95
C MET A 577 -2.76 -0.59 -20.12
N ALA A 578 -1.64 -1.29 -19.92
CA ALA A 578 -0.69 -1.61 -20.98
C ALA A 578 -1.29 -2.49 -22.08
N LEU A 579 -2.07 -3.52 -21.70
CA LEU A 579 -2.80 -4.37 -22.65
C LEU A 579 -3.83 -3.57 -23.45
N ALA A 580 -4.61 -2.72 -22.78
CA ALA A 580 -5.62 -1.87 -23.40
C ALA A 580 -5.04 -0.72 -24.24
N PHE A 581 -3.77 -0.35 -24.01
CA PHE A 581 -3.05 0.67 -24.79
C PHE A 581 -2.40 0.10 -26.05
N SER A 582 -2.18 -1.23 -26.08
CA SER A 582 -1.56 -1.94 -27.20
C SER A 582 -2.56 -2.33 -28.30
N MET A 583 -3.86 -2.08 -28.07
CA MET A 583 -4.97 -2.30 -29.01
C MET A 583 -5.45 -0.96 -29.54
#